data_AF-A0A959IW19-F1
#
_entry.id   AF-A0A959IW19-F1
#
_cell.length_a   1.000
_cell.length_b   1.000
_cell.length_c   1.000
_cell.angle_alpha   90.00
_cell.angle_beta   90.00
_cell.angle_gamma   90.00
#
_symmetry.space_group_name_H-M   'P 1'
#
loop_
_entity.id
_entity.type
_entity.pdbx_description
1 polymer ?
#
loop_
_entity_poly.entity_id
_entity_poly.type
_entity_poly.pdbx_seq_one_letter_code
_entity_poly.pdbx_strand_id
1 'polypeptide(L)' 'MGTQPFYQPDLAYIHDTFFGQIAESAAREILTRLDPAAQPLVVDLGCGSGILAEQLTNAGCMCIGVDYSKSILQIAR' A
#
# COMPACT_ATOMS: atom_id res chain seq x y z
N MET A 1 -19.65 -12.25 22.19
CA MET A 1 -19.69 -11.52 20.91
C MET A 1 -18.35 -11.75 20.23
N GLY A 2 -18.31 -12.49 19.12
CA GLY A 2 -17.06 -12.76 18.42
C GLY A 2 -16.52 -11.48 17.80
N THR A 3 -15.27 -11.12 18.09
CA THR A 3 -14.54 -10.05 17.41
C THR A 3 -14.27 -10.50 15.98
N GLN A 4 -15.21 -10.23 15.07
CA GLN A 4 -14.97 -10.43 13.64
C GLN A 4 -13.74 -9.60 13.26
N PRO A 5 -12.71 -10.19 12.62
CA PRO A 5 -11.58 -9.44 12.09
C PRO A 5 -12.06 -8.23 11.27
N PHE A 6 -11.50 -7.05 11.57
CA PHE A 6 -11.67 -5.88 10.73
C PHE A 6 -11.02 -6.17 9.38
N TYR A 7 -11.75 -5.93 8.29
CA TYR A 7 -11.26 -6.09 6.92
C TYR A 7 -10.93 -7.55 6.54
N GLN A 8 -12.01 -8.31 6.30
CA GLN A 8 -12.02 -9.73 5.98
C GLN A 8 -11.50 -10.04 4.57
N PRO A 9 -11.17 -11.31 4.25
CA PRO A 9 -10.60 -11.70 2.96
C PRO A 9 -11.36 -11.20 1.73
N ASP A 10 -12.69 -11.31 1.70
CA ASP A 10 -13.49 -10.88 0.55
C ASP A 10 -13.37 -9.37 0.31
N LEU A 11 -13.34 -8.57 1.38
CA LEU A 11 -13.17 -7.13 1.28
C LEU A 11 -11.74 -6.77 0.84
N ALA A 12 -10.72 -7.48 1.35
CA ALA A 12 -9.34 -7.31 0.92
C ALA A 12 -9.19 -7.60 -0.59
N TYR A 13 -9.82 -8.66 -1.08
CA TYR A 13 -9.83 -9.01 -2.50
C TYR A 13 -10.52 -7.93 -3.36
N ILE A 14 -11.71 -7.48 -2.98
CA ILE A 14 -12.44 -6.40 -3.69
C ILE A 14 -11.61 -5.12 -3.69
N HIS A 15 -11.00 -4.76 -2.57
CA HIS A 15 -10.17 -3.56 -2.46
C HIS A 15 -8.99 -3.61 -3.43
N ASP A 16 -8.19 -4.69 -3.40
CA ASP A 16 -7.04 -4.84 -4.29
C ASP A 16 -7.47 -4.85 -5.76
N THR A 17 -8.54 -5.57 -6.10
CA THR A 17 -8.97 -5.75 -7.49
C THR A 17 -9.54 -4.47 -8.11
N PHE A 18 -10.27 -3.66 -7.34
CA PHE A 18 -11.08 -2.56 -7.90
C PHE A 18 -10.60 -1.15 -7.51
N PHE A 19 -9.80 -1.01 -6.45
CA PHE A 19 -9.42 0.31 -5.91
C PHE A 19 -7.92 0.64 -6.05
N GLY A 20 -7.12 -0.24 -6.67
CA GLY A 20 -5.68 -0.02 -6.88
C GLY A 20 -5.33 1.28 -7.60
N GLN A 21 -6.22 1.80 -8.44
CA GLN A 21 -6.05 3.04 -9.20
C GLN A 21 -5.81 4.27 -8.30
N ILE A 22 -6.37 4.26 -7.09
CA ILE A 22 -6.17 5.33 -6.11
C ILE A 22 -4.72 5.32 -5.61
N ALA A 23 -4.21 4.14 -5.25
CA ALA A 23 -2.82 3.96 -4.82
C ALA A 23 -1.83 4.30 -5.94
N GLU A 24 -2.11 3.89 -7.17
CA GLU A 24 -1.30 4.26 -8.34
C GLU A 24 -1.26 5.77 -8.58
N SER A 25 -2.42 6.43 -8.44
CA SER A 25 -2.52 7.89 -8.61
C SER A 25 -1.78 8.63 -7.49
N ALA A 26 -1.88 8.14 -6.25
CA ALA A 26 -1.12 8.66 -5.12
C ALA A 26 0.39 8.51 -5.33
N ALA A 27 0.84 7.35 -5.84
CA ALA A 27 2.25 7.11 -6.13
C ALA A 27 2.81 8.14 -7.11
N ARG A 28 2.09 8.40 -8.22
CA ARG A 28 2.50 9.41 -9.20
C ARG A 28 2.64 10.79 -8.58
N GLU A 29 1.67 11.22 -7.79
CA GLU A 29 1.71 12.52 -7.13
C GLU A 29 2.85 12.62 -6.11
N ILE A 30 3.06 11.59 -5.28
CA ILE A 30 4.14 11.55 -4.29
C ILE A 30 5.51 11.63 -4.98
N LEU A 31 5.70 10.92 -6.08
CA LEU A 31 6.96 10.94 -6.84
C LEU A 31 7.27 12.30 -7.48
N THR A 32 6.27 13.19 -7.64
CA THR A 32 6.55 14.58 -8.05
C THR A 32 7.19 15.42 -6.95
N ARG A 33 7.14 14.95 -5.70
CA ARG A 33 7.57 15.69 -4.49
C ARG A 33 8.80 15.08 -3.82
N LEU A 34 9.19 13.88 -4.23
CA LEU A 34 10.36 13.17 -3.73
C LEU A 34 11.46 13.16 -4.80
N ASP A 35 12.71 13.10 -4.35
CA ASP A 35 13.84 12.75 -5.20
C ASP A 35 14.18 11.27 -4.97
N PRO A 36 13.79 10.35 -5.88
CA PRO A 36 14.05 8.93 -5.68
C PRO A 36 15.55 8.58 -5.73
N ALA A 37 16.40 9.40 -6.36
CA ALA A 37 17.83 9.15 -6.41
C ALA A 37 18.49 9.24 -5.02
N ALA A 38 17.90 10.02 -4.11
CA ALA A 38 18.30 10.11 -2.71
C ALA A 38 17.87 8.88 -1.87
N GLN A 39 17.14 7.92 -2.46
CA GLN A 39 16.60 6.73 -1.80
C GLN A 39 15.87 7.08 -0.47
N PRO A 40 14.88 7.99 -0.49
CA PRO A 40 14.18 8.38 0.71
C PRO A 40 13.40 7.21 1.31
N LEU A 41 13.31 7.17 2.64
CA LEU A 41 12.46 6.23 3.35
C LEU A 41 11.03 6.77 3.47
N VAL A 42 10.07 6.04 2.93
CA VAL A 42 8.63 6.33 3.03
C VAL A 42 7.98 5.32 3.97
N VAL A 43 7.15 5.81 4.90
CA VAL A 43 6.33 4.98 5.78
C VAL A 43 4.87 5.12 5.35
N ASP A 44 4.29 4.02 4.87
CA ASP A 44 2.91 3.97 4.36
C ASP A 44 1.98 3.37 5.42
N LEU A 45 1.11 4.21 5.99
CA LEU A 45 0.20 3.85 7.08
C LEU A 45 -1.19 3.55 6.51
N GLY A 46 -1.61 2.30 6.63
CA GLY A 46 -2.76 1.75 5.88
C GLY A 46 -2.34 1.35 4.47
N CYS A 47 -1.21 0.64 4.34
CA CYS A 47 -0.59 0.34 3.05
C CYS A 47 -1.43 -0.58 2.14
N GLY A 48 -2.49 -1.18 2.66
CA GLY A 48 -3.33 -2.11 1.94
C GLY A 48 -2.52 -3.24 1.30
N SER A 49 -2.76 -3.50 0.02
CA SER A 49 -2.07 -4.54 -0.74
C SER A 49 -0.71 -4.12 -1.30
N GLY A 50 -0.13 -3.02 -0.83
CA GLY A 50 1.25 -2.65 -1.16
C GLY A 50 1.45 -1.98 -2.53
N ILE A 51 0.39 -1.70 -3.29
CA ILE A 51 0.49 -1.07 -4.63
C ILE A 51 1.31 0.22 -4.61
N LEU A 52 1.11 1.07 -3.59
CA LEU A 52 1.89 2.30 -3.44
C LEU A 52 3.37 1.99 -3.18
N ALA A 53 3.66 1.06 -2.26
CA ALA A 53 5.02 0.65 -1.92
C ALA A 53 5.76 0.07 -3.13
N GLU A 54 5.11 -0.76 -3.94
CA GLU A 54 5.65 -1.31 -5.19
C GLU A 54 6.07 -0.18 -6.16
N GLN A 55 5.20 0.79 -6.41
CA GLN A 55 5.48 1.91 -7.31
C GLN A 55 6.63 2.79 -6.81
N LEU A 56 6.64 3.11 -5.51
CA LEU A 56 7.71 3.92 -4.90
C LEU A 56 9.05 3.19 -4.91
N THR A 57 9.05 1.88 -4.63
CA THR A 57 10.27 1.05 -4.64
C THR A 57 10.84 0.93 -6.05
N ASN A 58 9.97 0.71 -7.05
CA ASN A 58 10.37 0.68 -8.46
C ASN A 58 10.96 2.01 -8.94
N ALA A 59 10.57 3.14 -8.33
CA ALA A 59 11.14 4.45 -8.62
C ALA A 59 12.49 4.72 -7.91
N GLY A 60 12.88 3.90 -6.92
CA GLY A 60 14.13 4.04 -6.17
C GLY A 60 13.98 4.45 -4.71
N CYS A 61 12.76 4.63 -4.20
CA CYS A 61 12.52 4.88 -2.78
C CYS A 61 12.66 3.61 -1.94
N MET A 62 12.88 3.75 -0.62
CA MET A 62 12.68 2.67 0.34
C MET A 62 11.28 2.79 0.97
N CYS A 63 10.58 1.69 1.19
CA CYS A 63 9.24 1.70 1.76
C CYS A 63 9.10 0.75 2.96
N ILE A 64 8.40 1.21 4.00
CA ILE A 64 7.87 0.39 5.09
C ILE A 64 6.35 0.53 5.09
N GLY A 65 5.64 -0.56 4.77
CA GLY A 65 4.19 -0.62 4.82
C GLY A 65 3.69 -1.13 6.17
N VAL A 66 2.64 -0.49 6.70
CA VAL A 66 1.94 -0.93 7.92
C VAL A 66 0.45 -0.96 7.62
N ASP A 67 -0.22 -2.07 7.89
CA ASP A 67 -1.67 -2.17 7.85
C ASP A 67 -2.20 -2.95 9.06
N TYR A 68 -3.41 -2.62 9.49
CA TYR A 68 -4.08 -3.33 10.58
C TYR A 68 -4.75 -4.63 10.09
N SER A 69 -5.14 -4.69 8.81
CA SER A 69 -5.76 -5.86 8.22
C SER A 69 -4.74 -6.96 7.95
N LYS A 70 -4.83 -8.05 8.72
CA LYS A 70 -4.05 -9.26 8.43
C LYS A 70 -4.36 -9.84 7.05
N SER A 71 -5.62 -9.75 6.61
CA SER A 71 -6.07 -10.31 5.33
C SER A 71 -5.46 -9.56 4.14
N ILE A 72 -5.34 -8.22 4.22
CA ILE A 72 -4.74 -7.45 3.13
C ILE A 72 -3.21 -7.59 3.10
N LEU A 73 -2.58 -7.69 4.28
CA LEU A 73 -1.14 -7.96 4.37
C LEU A 73 -0.74 -9.32 3.79
N GLN A 74 -1.65 -10.30 3.76
CA GLN A 74 -1.40 -11.60 3.11
C GLN A 74 -1.28 -11.50 1.58
N ILE A 75 -1.83 -10.45 0.97
CA ILE A 75 -1.76 -10.20 -0.49
C ILE A 75 -0.89 -8.99 -0.84
N ALA A 76 -0.28 -8.34 0.17
CA ALA A 76 0.60 -7.21 -0.05
C ALA A 76 1.88 -7.62 -0.78
N ARG A 77 2.40 -6.73 -1.62
CA ARG A 77 3.61 -6.90 -2.43
C ARG A 77 4.58 -5.74 -2.30
#